data_AF-A0A846CCC7-F1
#
_entry.id   AF-A0A846CCC7-F1
#
_cell.length_a   1.000
_cell.length_b   1.000
_cell.length_c   1.000
_cell.angle_alpha   90.00
_cell.angle_beta   90.00
_cell.angle_gamma   90.00
#
_symmetry.space_group_name_H-M   'P 1'
#
loop_
_entity.id
_entity.type
_entity.pdbx_description
1 polymer ?
#
loop_
_entity_poly.entity_id
_entity_poly.type
_entity_poly.pdbx_seq_one_letter_code
_entity_poly.pdbx_strand_id
1 'polypeptide(L)'
;MKLILVAPNPLLSNAFQENFHYLPNIEIINNYFESVPEYDCLVSPANSFGLMDGGMDAAIIRYFGDYLMTLVQQKILDEYLGEQPVGTSMIVETGHPQHPFLAHTPTMRVPMSIAGTDIPYVAMWAMLLAIRRHNRQQEKQIRTVVCPGLGTGIGQVSYQEAARQMALAYDHFVYPPKSINNFIAAERQLQIWEEGDLNKEE
;
A
#
# COMPACT_ATOMS: atom_id res chain seq x y z
N MET A 1 -9.29 -8.91 8.05
CA MET A 1 -8.13 -8.01 8.19
C MET A 1 -8.68 -6.61 8.30
N LYS A 2 -8.27 -5.84 9.32
CA LYS A 2 -8.59 -4.43 9.48
C LYS A 2 -7.52 -3.59 8.77
N LEU A 3 -7.96 -2.64 7.95
CA LEU A 3 -7.07 -1.69 7.28
C LEU A 3 -7.19 -0.33 7.98
N ILE A 4 -6.06 0.19 8.45
CA ILE A 4 -5.94 1.48 9.09
C ILE A 4 -5.21 2.41 8.11
N LEU A 5 -5.94 3.36 7.54
CA LEU A 5 -5.38 4.36 6.63
C LEU A 5 -4.87 5.55 7.44
N VAL A 6 -3.58 5.83 7.33
CA VAL A 6 -2.93 6.97 8.02
C VAL A 6 -2.63 8.07 7.03
N ALA A 7 -3.04 9.29 7.36
CA ALA A 7 -2.89 10.44 6.51
C ALA A 7 -2.65 11.70 7.36
N PRO A 8 -1.39 12.13 7.58
CA PRO A 8 -1.11 13.36 8.33
C PRO A 8 -1.71 14.61 7.67
N ASN A 9 -1.82 14.61 6.34
CA ASN A 9 -2.48 15.68 5.59
C ASN A 9 -4.01 15.50 5.63
N PRO A 10 -4.78 16.49 6.14
CA PRO A 10 -6.24 16.42 6.18
C PRO A 10 -6.89 16.20 4.81
N LEU A 11 -6.31 16.73 3.72
CA LEU A 11 -6.86 16.54 2.37
C LEU A 11 -6.80 15.07 1.93
N LEU A 12 -5.74 14.34 2.30
CA LEU A 12 -5.65 12.91 2.04
C LEU A 12 -6.60 12.12 2.96
N SER A 13 -6.70 12.51 4.23
CA SER A 13 -7.66 11.89 5.15
C SER A 13 -9.10 12.04 4.66
N ASN A 14 -9.47 13.21 4.14
CA ASN A 14 -10.81 13.45 3.58
C ASN A 14 -11.03 12.61 2.31
N ALA A 15 -10.05 12.56 1.41
CA ALA A 15 -10.13 11.69 0.22
C ALA A 15 -10.31 10.21 0.60
N PHE A 16 -9.62 9.73 1.65
CA PHE A 16 -9.87 8.40 2.18
C PHE A 16 -11.28 8.24 2.74
N GLN A 17 -11.80 9.21 3.49
CA GLN A 17 -13.16 9.14 4.02
C GLN A 17 -14.19 9.04 2.89
N GLU A 18 -14.04 9.85 1.85
CA GLU A 18 -14.93 9.87 0.69
C GLU A 18 -14.88 8.55 -0.10
N ASN A 19 -13.70 7.95 -0.30
CA ASN A 19 -13.57 6.78 -1.15
C ASN A 19 -13.73 5.43 -0.42
N PHE A 20 -13.48 5.38 0.89
CA PHE A 20 -13.56 4.14 1.67
C PHE A 20 -14.83 3.98 2.52
N HIS A 21 -15.74 4.97 2.54
CA HIS A 21 -16.90 4.99 3.45
C HIS A 21 -17.80 3.74 3.39
N TYR A 22 -17.90 3.08 2.24
CA TYR A 22 -18.74 1.89 2.03
C TYR A 22 -18.00 0.56 2.24
N LEU A 23 -16.68 0.61 2.44
CA LEU A 23 -15.84 -0.57 2.55
C LEU A 23 -15.77 -1.07 4.00
N PRO A 24 -15.82 -2.40 4.23
CA PRO A 24 -15.81 -2.94 5.58
C PRO A 24 -14.41 -2.91 6.21
N ASN A 25 -14.36 -2.90 7.55
CA ASN A 25 -13.12 -3.03 8.33
C ASN A 25 -12.05 -1.96 8.03
N ILE A 26 -12.49 -0.74 7.70
CA ILE A 26 -11.63 0.42 7.51
C ILE A 26 -11.63 1.29 8.77
N GLU A 27 -10.45 1.78 9.15
CA GLU A 27 -10.27 2.89 10.08
C GLU A 27 -9.41 3.95 9.40
N ILE A 28 -9.72 5.23 9.60
CA ILE A 28 -8.97 6.34 9.02
C ILE A 28 -8.48 7.21 10.17
N ILE A 29 -7.16 7.46 10.20
CA ILE A 29 -6.50 8.26 11.22
C ILE A 29 -5.78 9.43 10.53
N ASN A 30 -6.21 10.65 10.83
CA ASN A 30 -5.56 11.88 10.35
C ASN A 30 -4.30 12.19 11.18
N ASN A 31 -3.33 11.28 11.15
CA ASN A 31 -2.07 11.39 11.88
C ASN A 31 -0.99 10.51 11.21
N TYR A 32 0.22 10.49 11.74
CA TYR A 32 1.29 9.60 11.32
C TYR A 32 1.12 8.18 11.88
N PHE A 33 1.84 7.21 11.32
CA PHE A 33 1.71 5.81 11.71
C PHE A 33 2.17 5.55 13.16
N GLU A 34 3.09 6.37 13.67
CA GLU A 34 3.62 6.31 15.05
C GLU A 34 2.53 6.57 16.09
N SER A 35 1.41 7.19 15.70
CA SER A 35 0.27 7.40 16.59
C SER A 35 -0.57 6.14 16.81
N VAL A 36 -0.38 5.10 15.99
CA VAL A 36 -1.11 3.83 16.09
C VAL A 36 -0.37 2.91 17.06
N PRO A 37 -0.93 2.61 18.25
CA PRO A 37 -0.18 1.96 19.33
C PRO A 37 0.17 0.49 19.05
N GLU A 38 -0.65 -0.21 18.26
CA GLU A 38 -0.44 -1.62 17.91
C GLU A 38 -1.03 -1.92 16.53
N TYR A 39 -0.29 -2.67 15.71
CA TYR A 39 -0.72 -3.14 14.41
C TYR A 39 0.19 -4.28 13.96
N ASP A 40 -0.30 -5.24 13.19
CA ASP A 40 0.55 -6.37 12.79
C ASP A 40 1.53 -5.99 11.69
N CYS A 41 1.11 -5.15 10.74
CA CYS A 41 1.90 -4.81 9.56
C CYS A 41 1.83 -3.34 9.19
N LEU A 42 2.98 -2.72 8.90
CA LEU A 42 3.07 -1.38 8.28
C LEU A 42 3.41 -1.51 6.80
N VAL A 43 2.74 -0.73 5.94
CA VAL A 43 3.06 -0.67 4.52
C VAL A 43 4.12 0.42 4.27
N SER A 44 5.20 0.05 3.56
CA SER A 44 6.24 0.95 3.09
C SER A 44 6.08 1.17 1.57
N PRO A 45 5.60 2.35 1.13
CA PRO A 45 5.45 2.70 -0.28
C PRO A 45 6.78 3.16 -0.88
N ALA A 46 7.72 2.22 -1.02
CA ALA A 46 9.14 2.48 -1.29
C ALA A 46 9.50 2.54 -2.79
N ASN A 47 10.80 2.53 -3.06
CA ASN A 47 11.38 2.25 -4.37
C ASN A 47 11.83 0.78 -4.50
N SER A 48 12.13 0.36 -5.73
CA SER A 48 12.51 -1.03 -6.06
C SER A 48 13.83 -1.53 -5.45
N PHE A 49 14.63 -0.65 -4.86
CA PHE A 49 15.97 -0.98 -4.33
C PHE A 49 16.04 -0.98 -2.80
N GLY A 50 14.93 -0.74 -2.11
CA GLY A 50 14.92 -0.70 -0.65
C GLY A 50 15.74 0.45 -0.06
N LEU A 51 15.93 1.53 -0.80
CA LEU A 51 16.51 2.76 -0.26
C LEU A 51 15.43 3.48 0.56
N MET A 52 15.58 3.49 1.88
CA MET A 52 14.54 3.91 2.82
C MET A 52 14.89 5.25 3.52
N ASP A 53 15.39 6.21 2.76
CA ASP A 53 15.98 7.47 3.26
C ASP A 53 15.09 8.71 3.08
N GLY A 54 13.95 8.59 2.39
CA GLY A 54 13.04 9.69 2.08
C GLY A 54 11.62 9.52 2.63
N GLY A 55 10.95 10.64 2.90
CA GLY A 55 9.50 10.70 3.18
C GLY A 55 9.04 9.73 4.27
N MET A 56 8.06 8.88 3.93
CA MET A 56 7.53 7.84 4.82
C MET A 56 8.61 6.83 5.22
N ASP A 57 9.45 6.40 4.29
CA ASP A 57 10.47 5.37 4.58
C ASP A 57 11.51 5.88 5.57
N ALA A 58 11.90 7.14 5.49
CA ALA A 58 12.78 7.75 6.50
C ALA A 58 12.16 7.76 7.91
N ALA A 59 10.84 7.93 8.02
CA ALA A 59 10.13 7.85 9.29
C ALA A 59 10.06 6.42 9.81
N ILE A 60 9.86 5.44 8.93
CA ILE A 60 9.92 4.00 9.25
C ILE A 60 11.30 3.64 9.79
N ILE A 61 12.39 4.03 9.13
CA ILE A 61 13.74 3.74 9.60
C ILE A 61 14.05 4.43 10.93
N ARG A 62 13.64 5.69 11.11
CA ARG A 62 13.79 6.37 12.40
C ARG A 62 13.03 5.67 13.54
N TYR A 63 11.91 5.03 13.24
CA TYR A 63 11.09 4.33 14.24
C TYR A 63 11.62 2.92 14.56
N PHE A 64 11.94 2.12 13.54
CA PHE A 64 12.35 0.72 13.68
C PHE A 64 13.87 0.49 13.78
N GLY A 65 14.67 1.49 13.38
CA GLY A 65 16.12 1.42 13.32
C GLY A 65 16.68 0.99 11.96
N ASP A 66 17.93 1.35 11.71
CA ASP A 66 18.61 1.18 10.41
C ASP A 66 18.72 -0.28 9.95
N TYR A 67 18.71 -1.24 10.88
CA TYR A 67 18.80 -2.66 10.55
C TYR A 67 17.62 -3.15 9.68
N LEU A 68 16.45 -2.51 9.79
CA LEU A 68 15.29 -2.85 8.98
C LEU A 68 15.57 -2.64 7.48
N MET A 69 16.28 -1.57 7.11
CA MET A 69 16.67 -1.33 5.73
C MET A 69 17.59 -2.45 5.21
N THR A 70 18.54 -2.89 6.03
CA THR A 70 19.42 -4.01 5.68
C THR A 70 18.64 -5.30 5.44
N LEU A 71 17.63 -5.60 6.26
CA LEU A 71 16.76 -6.77 6.06
C LEU A 71 15.96 -6.69 4.76
N VAL A 72 15.40 -5.51 4.45
CA VAL A 72 14.71 -5.25 3.18
C VAL A 72 15.65 -5.48 2.00
N GLN A 73 16.83 -4.85 2.00
CA GLN A 73 17.79 -4.96 0.91
C GLN A 73 18.32 -6.38 0.74
N GLN A 74 18.59 -7.11 1.83
CA GLN A 74 19.01 -8.50 1.77
C GLN A 74 17.94 -9.37 1.10
N LYS A 75 16.66 -9.18 1.46
CA LYS A 75 15.55 -9.90 0.82
C LYS A 75 15.39 -9.54 -0.66
N ILE A 76 15.63 -8.28 -1.04
CA ILE A 76 15.67 -7.86 -2.46
C ILE A 76 16.80 -8.56 -3.22
N LEU A 77 17.99 -8.67 -2.63
CA LEU A 77 19.12 -9.38 -3.22
C LEU A 77 18.80 -10.87 -3.41
N ASP A 78 18.25 -11.50 -2.38
CA ASP A 78 18.03 -12.95 -2.35
C ASP A 78 16.84 -13.40 -3.21
N GLU A 79 15.73 -12.66 -3.19
CA GLU A 79 14.47 -13.05 -3.84
C GLU A 79 14.26 -12.38 -5.20
N TYR A 80 14.87 -11.21 -5.42
CA TYR A 80 14.62 -10.37 -6.58
C TYR A 80 15.88 -10.01 -7.38
N LEU A 81 17.02 -10.63 -7.06
CA LEU A 81 18.30 -10.41 -7.76
C LEU A 81 18.71 -8.93 -7.83
N GLY A 82 18.34 -8.14 -6.81
CA GLY A 82 18.72 -6.75 -6.66
C GLY A 82 17.69 -5.71 -7.12
N GLU A 83 16.53 -6.10 -7.68
CA GLU A 83 15.46 -5.16 -8.01
C GLU A 83 14.08 -5.76 -7.75
N GLN A 84 13.38 -5.28 -6.71
CA GLN A 84 12.00 -5.67 -6.48
C GLN A 84 11.06 -4.92 -7.44
N PRO A 85 10.32 -5.58 -8.34
CA PRO A 85 9.49 -4.90 -9.32
C PRO A 85 8.32 -4.14 -8.68
N VAL A 86 7.96 -2.99 -9.26
CA VAL A 86 6.70 -2.29 -8.97
C VAL A 86 5.52 -3.23 -9.24
N GLY A 87 4.52 -3.20 -8.37
CA GLY A 87 3.40 -4.15 -8.39
C GLY A 87 3.67 -5.48 -7.71
N THR A 88 4.72 -5.54 -6.88
CA THR A 88 4.94 -6.62 -5.92
C THR A 88 4.92 -6.05 -4.50
N SER A 89 4.76 -6.94 -3.52
CA SER A 89 4.92 -6.62 -2.11
C SER A 89 5.53 -7.81 -1.40
N MET A 90 6.49 -7.56 -0.51
CA MET A 90 7.14 -8.60 0.28
C MET A 90 6.98 -8.30 1.77
N ILE A 91 6.74 -9.35 2.55
CA ILE A 91 6.61 -9.24 4.01
C ILE A 91 7.99 -9.44 4.64
N VAL A 92 8.40 -8.48 5.46
CA VAL A 92 9.67 -8.46 6.20
C VAL A 92 9.37 -8.38 7.68
N GLU A 93 10.10 -9.12 8.51
CA GLU A 93 9.98 -9.01 9.97
C GLU A 93 10.74 -7.78 10.47
N THR A 94 10.09 -6.99 11.33
CA THR A 94 10.70 -5.78 11.90
C THR A 94 11.47 -6.05 13.18
N GLY A 95 11.24 -7.21 13.82
CA GLY A 95 11.70 -7.51 15.18
C GLY A 95 10.93 -6.77 16.29
N HIS A 96 9.97 -5.90 15.95
CA HIS A 96 9.19 -5.17 16.94
C HIS A 96 8.04 -6.04 17.50
N PRO A 97 7.86 -6.15 18.83
CA PRO A 97 6.86 -7.04 19.42
C PRO A 97 5.41 -6.65 19.03
N GLN A 98 5.11 -5.36 18.98
CA GLN A 98 3.78 -4.83 18.68
C GLN A 98 3.55 -4.51 17.20
N HIS A 99 4.62 -4.49 16.39
CA HIS A 99 4.60 -4.08 14.97
C HIS A 99 5.41 -5.03 14.10
N PRO A 100 5.12 -6.35 14.15
CA PRO A 100 6.06 -7.39 13.77
C PRO A 100 6.42 -7.43 12.28
N PHE A 101 5.62 -6.84 11.40
CA PHE A 101 5.80 -6.95 9.97
C PHE A 101 5.85 -5.59 9.25
N LEU A 102 6.62 -5.56 8.18
CA LEU A 102 6.63 -4.51 7.16
C LEU A 102 6.25 -5.13 5.82
N ALA A 103 5.29 -4.54 5.11
CA ALA A 103 5.00 -4.86 3.72
C ALA A 103 5.73 -3.87 2.81
N HIS A 104 6.92 -4.24 2.35
CA HIS A 104 7.70 -3.42 1.43
C HIS A 104 7.09 -3.51 0.02
N THR A 105 6.52 -2.40 -0.44
CA THR A 105 5.61 -2.33 -1.59
C THR A 105 6.05 -1.22 -2.53
N PRO A 106 6.99 -1.49 -3.46
CA PRO A 106 7.51 -0.46 -4.36
C PRO A 106 6.41 0.20 -5.20
N THR A 107 6.35 1.53 -5.10
CA THR A 107 5.47 2.38 -5.94
C THR A 107 6.24 3.00 -7.10
N MET A 108 7.55 2.84 -7.15
CA MET A 108 8.39 3.35 -8.23
C MET A 108 9.69 2.58 -8.29
N ARG A 109 10.35 2.55 -9.44
CA ARG A 109 11.67 1.93 -9.53
C ARG A 109 12.73 2.75 -8.79
N VAL A 110 12.78 4.03 -9.10
CA VAL A 110 13.57 5.07 -8.42
C VAL A 110 12.65 6.23 -8.09
N PRO A 111 13.02 7.13 -7.15
CA PRO A 111 12.25 8.34 -6.86
C PRO A 111 11.86 9.14 -8.12
N MET A 112 10.58 9.12 -8.50
CA MET A 112 10.03 9.85 -9.64
C MET A 112 8.52 10.07 -9.52
N SER A 113 7.99 11.00 -10.32
CA SER A 113 6.54 11.15 -10.46
C SER A 113 5.93 9.94 -11.18
N ILE A 114 4.77 9.52 -10.69
CA ILE A 114 3.94 8.43 -11.22
C ILE A 114 2.49 8.92 -11.42
N ALA A 115 2.29 10.24 -11.49
CA ALA A 115 0.97 10.82 -11.74
C ALA A 115 0.39 10.32 -13.07
N GLY A 116 -0.92 10.02 -13.09
CA GLY A 116 -1.61 9.49 -14.27
C GLY A 116 -1.37 7.99 -14.53
N THR A 117 -0.81 7.25 -13.57
CA THR A 117 -0.67 5.79 -13.64
C THR A 117 -1.64 5.08 -12.69
N ASP A 118 -1.78 3.77 -12.83
CA ASP A 118 -2.55 2.89 -11.95
C ASP A 118 -1.71 2.32 -10.78
N ILE A 119 -0.55 2.90 -10.51
CA ILE A 119 0.38 2.39 -9.51
C ILE A 119 -0.22 2.34 -8.09
N PRO A 120 -0.96 3.33 -7.58
CA PRO A 120 -1.65 3.21 -6.29
C PRO A 120 -2.55 1.98 -6.20
N TYR A 121 -3.31 1.68 -7.26
CA TYR A 121 -4.14 0.47 -7.35
C TYR A 121 -3.26 -0.79 -7.31
N VAL A 122 -2.24 -0.84 -8.17
CA VAL A 122 -1.34 -1.99 -8.33
C VAL A 122 -0.57 -2.28 -7.04
N ALA A 123 -0.08 -1.24 -6.35
CA ALA A 123 0.61 -1.35 -5.08
C ALA A 123 -0.31 -1.85 -3.95
N MET A 124 -1.52 -1.30 -3.85
CA MET A 124 -2.53 -1.75 -2.89
C MET A 124 -2.89 -3.21 -3.12
N TRP A 125 -3.14 -3.60 -4.37
CA TRP A 125 -3.45 -4.97 -4.76
C TRP A 125 -2.32 -5.94 -4.41
N ALA A 126 -1.07 -5.58 -4.73
CA ALA A 126 0.10 -6.40 -4.42
C ALA A 126 0.28 -6.62 -2.92
N MET A 127 0.11 -5.58 -2.10
CA MET A 127 0.18 -5.64 -0.65
C MET A 127 -0.90 -6.57 -0.06
N LEU A 128 -2.16 -6.43 -0.51
CA LEU A 128 -3.26 -7.29 -0.07
C LEU A 128 -3.02 -8.76 -0.42
N LEU A 129 -2.51 -9.04 -1.63
CA LEU A 129 -2.17 -10.40 -2.05
C LEU A 129 -0.99 -10.98 -1.26
N ALA A 130 0.05 -10.19 -0.97
CA ALA A 130 1.18 -10.60 -0.16
C ALA A 130 0.75 -10.99 1.26
N ILE A 131 -0.09 -10.17 1.90
CA ILE A 131 -0.66 -10.48 3.22
C ILE A 131 -1.55 -11.71 3.16
N ARG A 132 -2.41 -11.84 2.15
CA ARG A 132 -3.24 -13.05 1.96
C ARG A 132 -2.37 -14.30 1.84
N ARG A 133 -1.26 -14.23 1.10
CA ARG A 133 -0.32 -15.34 0.95
C ARG A 133 0.37 -15.67 2.27
N HIS A 134 0.89 -14.66 2.97
CA HIS A 134 1.49 -14.82 4.30
C HIS A 134 0.53 -15.52 5.27
N ASN A 135 -0.70 -15.04 5.35
CA ASN A 135 -1.75 -15.61 6.20
C ASN A 135 -2.15 -17.04 5.83
N ARG A 136 -1.88 -17.51 4.61
CA ARG A 136 -2.12 -18.91 4.24
C ARG A 136 -0.95 -19.84 4.58
N GLN A 137 0.23 -19.29 4.80
CA GLN A 137 1.48 -20.05 4.90
C GLN A 137 2.10 -20.01 6.30
N GLN A 138 1.83 -18.96 7.07
CA GLN A 138 2.47 -18.70 8.35
C GLN A 138 1.48 -18.86 9.52
N GLU A 139 1.97 -19.30 10.67
CA GLU A 139 1.13 -19.38 11.88
C GLU A 139 0.77 -17.98 12.41
N LYS A 140 1.74 -17.05 12.40
CA LYS A 140 1.54 -15.67 12.86
C LYS A 140 0.85 -14.84 11.76
N GLN A 141 -0.47 -14.76 11.88
CA GLN A 141 -1.35 -14.05 10.95
C GLN A 141 -1.24 -12.52 11.09
N ILE A 142 -1.27 -11.82 9.97
CA ILE A 142 -1.44 -10.36 9.87
C ILE A 142 -2.93 -10.05 9.84
N ARG A 143 -3.43 -9.41 10.90
CA ARG A 143 -4.86 -9.07 11.07
C ARG A 143 -5.11 -7.57 10.97
N THR A 144 -4.17 -6.73 11.37
CA THR A 144 -4.26 -5.27 11.31
C THR A 144 -3.12 -4.69 10.49
N VAL A 145 -3.45 -3.86 9.51
CA VAL A 145 -2.48 -3.26 8.58
C VAL A 145 -2.60 -1.75 8.63
N VAL A 146 -1.49 -1.06 8.85
CA VAL A 146 -1.39 0.40 8.71
C VAL A 146 -0.86 0.72 7.32
N CYS A 147 -1.59 1.54 6.56
CA CYS A 147 -1.26 1.88 5.18
C CYS A 147 -1.32 3.40 4.96
N PRO A 148 -0.25 4.04 4.48
CA PRO A 148 -0.26 5.44 4.10
C PRO A 148 -0.83 5.64 2.69
N GLY A 149 -0.95 6.89 2.24
CA GLY A 149 -1.23 7.22 0.84
C GLY A 149 -0.15 6.67 -0.11
N LEU A 150 -0.53 5.73 -0.98
CA LEU A 150 0.37 5.13 -1.95
C LEU A 150 0.56 6.08 -3.14
N GLY A 151 1.80 6.48 -3.41
CA GLY A 151 2.13 7.36 -4.54
C GLY A 151 1.88 8.86 -4.32
N THR A 152 1.37 9.27 -3.15
CA THR A 152 0.96 10.67 -2.90
C THR A 152 2.09 11.60 -2.47
N GLY A 153 3.28 11.08 -2.18
CA GLY A 153 4.48 11.84 -1.84
C GLY A 153 5.30 12.19 -3.08
N ILE A 154 6.50 11.61 -3.20
CA ILE A 154 7.39 11.76 -4.37
C ILE A 154 6.68 11.42 -5.68
N GLY A 155 5.74 10.47 -5.64
CA GLY A 155 4.97 10.02 -6.79
C GLY A 155 3.99 11.04 -7.36
N GLN A 156 3.66 12.11 -6.62
CA GLN A 156 2.79 13.20 -7.06
C GLN A 156 1.40 12.79 -7.57
N VAL A 157 0.90 11.60 -7.20
CA VAL A 157 -0.51 11.26 -7.46
C VAL A 157 -1.39 12.14 -6.58
N SER A 158 -2.44 12.72 -7.15
CA SER A 158 -3.39 13.52 -6.38
C SER A 158 -4.03 12.65 -5.29
N TYR A 159 -4.37 13.26 -4.15
CA TYR A 159 -4.92 12.50 -3.02
C TYR A 159 -6.24 11.81 -3.36
N GLN A 160 -7.09 12.47 -4.15
CA GLN A 160 -8.35 11.88 -4.61
C GLN A 160 -8.11 10.66 -5.49
N GLU A 161 -7.22 10.75 -6.47
CA GLU A 161 -6.97 9.63 -7.38
C GLU A 161 -6.28 8.46 -6.67
N ALA A 162 -5.33 8.74 -5.78
CA ALA A 162 -4.70 7.70 -4.97
C ALA A 162 -5.73 7.01 -4.06
N ALA A 163 -6.58 7.77 -3.36
CA ALA A 163 -7.62 7.22 -2.49
C ALA A 163 -8.63 6.36 -3.27
N ARG A 164 -9.09 6.84 -4.43
CA ARG A 164 -10.01 6.12 -5.33
C ARG A 164 -9.41 4.79 -5.79
N GLN A 165 -8.18 4.83 -6.32
CA GLN A 165 -7.49 3.63 -6.79
C GLN A 165 -7.21 2.62 -5.66
N MET A 166 -6.80 3.10 -4.49
CA MET A 166 -6.58 2.23 -3.32
C MET A 166 -7.91 1.61 -2.84
N ALA A 167 -8.99 2.38 -2.80
CA ALA A 167 -10.32 1.88 -2.43
C ALA A 167 -10.81 0.82 -3.41
N LEU A 168 -10.68 1.07 -4.72
CA LEU A 168 -11.06 0.12 -5.77
C LEU A 168 -10.26 -1.18 -5.69
N ALA A 169 -8.96 -1.13 -5.36
CA ALA A 169 -8.15 -2.33 -5.14
C ALA A 169 -8.62 -3.12 -3.91
N TYR A 170 -8.99 -2.43 -2.83
CA TYR A 170 -9.54 -3.06 -1.62
C TYR A 170 -10.92 -3.68 -1.88
N ASP A 171 -11.81 -2.98 -2.58
CA ASP A 171 -13.13 -3.47 -2.96
C ASP A 171 -13.04 -4.79 -3.72
N HIS A 172 -12.23 -4.82 -4.78
CA HIS A 172 -11.94 -6.02 -5.56
C HIS A 172 -11.37 -7.17 -4.74
N PHE A 173 -10.67 -6.87 -3.65
CA PHE A 173 -10.07 -7.88 -2.79
C PHE A 173 -11.09 -8.47 -1.81
N VAL A 174 -11.99 -7.63 -1.29
CA VAL A 174 -13.08 -8.03 -0.41
C VAL A 174 -14.16 -8.79 -1.18
N TYR A 175 -14.44 -8.38 -2.41
CA TYR A 175 -15.48 -8.96 -3.28
C TYR A 175 -14.86 -9.58 -4.55
N PRO A 176 -14.09 -10.68 -4.44
CA PRO A 176 -13.46 -11.30 -5.59
C PRO A 176 -14.51 -11.94 -6.53
N PRO A 177 -14.25 -11.95 -7.85
CA PRO A 177 -15.17 -12.56 -8.81
C PRO A 177 -15.27 -14.08 -8.60
N LYS A 178 -16.44 -14.65 -8.89
CA LYS A 178 -16.70 -16.10 -8.79
C LYS A 178 -16.30 -16.87 -10.05
N SER A 179 -16.07 -16.17 -11.15
CA SER A 179 -15.67 -16.74 -12.44
C SER A 179 -14.83 -15.74 -13.22
N ILE A 180 -13.94 -16.22 -14.09
CA ILE A 180 -13.10 -15.38 -14.94
C ILE A 180 -13.62 -15.46 -16.38
N ASN A 181 -13.86 -14.31 -16.99
CA ASN A 181 -14.23 -14.15 -18.40
C ASN A 181 -13.81 -12.76 -18.91
N ASN A 182 -13.96 -12.53 -20.21
CA ASN A 182 -13.54 -11.27 -20.85
C ASN A 182 -14.32 -10.05 -20.34
N PHE A 183 -15.57 -10.20 -19.92
CA PHE A 183 -16.36 -9.08 -19.38
C PHE A 183 -15.78 -8.61 -18.04
N ILE A 184 -15.49 -9.53 -17.13
CA ILE A 184 -14.87 -9.20 -15.83
C ILE A 184 -13.50 -8.54 -16.03
N ALA A 185 -12.69 -9.06 -16.98
CA ALA A 185 -11.38 -8.49 -17.27
C ALA A 185 -11.50 -7.05 -17.82
N ALA A 186 -12.42 -6.82 -18.76
CA ALA A 186 -12.66 -5.51 -19.35
C ALA A 186 -13.24 -4.52 -18.34
N GLU A 187 -14.26 -4.91 -17.57
CA GLU A 187 -14.90 -4.08 -16.55
C GLU A 187 -13.88 -3.61 -15.51
N ARG A 188 -13.05 -4.52 -15.00
CA ARG A 188 -12.00 -4.18 -14.04
C ARG A 188 -10.98 -3.20 -14.61
N GLN A 189 -10.58 -3.38 -15.87
CA GLN A 189 -9.67 -2.45 -16.54
C GLN A 189 -10.31 -1.07 -16.68
N LEU A 190 -11.59 -1.00 -17.07
CA LEU A 190 -12.32 0.24 -17.24
C LEU A 190 -12.46 0.99 -15.92
N GLN A 191 -12.82 0.34 -14.81
CA GLN A 191 -12.94 0.99 -13.49
C GLN A 191 -11.62 1.61 -13.02
N ILE A 192 -10.49 0.97 -13.32
CA ILE A 192 -9.17 1.51 -12.98
C ILE A 192 -8.91 2.81 -13.73
N TRP A 193 -9.34 2.92 -14.99
CA TRP A 193 -9.02 4.03 -15.89
C TRP A 193 -10.11 5.14 -15.96
N GLU A 194 -11.38 4.78 -16.10
CA GLU A 194 -12.48 5.71 -16.43
C GLU A 194 -13.04 6.48 -15.22
N GLU A 195 -13.05 5.89 -14.02
CA GLU A 195 -13.53 6.59 -12.82
C GLU A 195 -12.58 7.71 -12.34
N GLY A 196 -11.37 7.82 -12.92
CA GLY A 196 -10.46 8.94 -12.69
C GLY A 196 -10.77 10.18 -13.54
N ASP A 197 -11.58 10.04 -14.61
CA ASP A 197 -11.90 11.13 -15.55
C ASP A 197 -13.28 11.77 -15.32
N LEU A 198 -14.21 11.08 -14.64
CA LEU A 198 -15.53 11.64 -14.32
C LEU A 198 -15.49 12.84 -13.34
N ASN A 199 -14.38 13.06 -12.64
CA ASN A 199 -14.18 14.20 -11.73
C ASN A 199 -13.36 15.35 -12.34
N LYS A 200 -13.10 15.34 -13.66
CA LYS A 200 -12.40 16.43 -14.37
C LYS A 200 -13.34 17.38 -15.13
N GLU A 201 -14.64 17.14 -15.08
CA GLU A 201 -15.66 17.99 -15.71
C GLU A 201 -16.57 18.67 -14.65
N GLU A 202 -16.00 19.44 -13.73
CA GLU A 202 -16.70 20.53 -13.02
C GLU A 202 -15.79 21.76 -12.82
#